data_AF-A0A2V8C7M3-F1
#
_entry.id   AF-A0A2V8C7M3-F1
#
_cell.length_a   1.000
_cell.length_b   1.000
_cell.length_c   1.000
_cell.angle_alpha   90.00
_cell.angle_beta   90.00
_cell.angle_gamma   90.00
#
_symmetry.space_group_name_H-M   'P 1'
#
loop_
_entity.id
_entity.type
_entity.pdbx_description
1 polymer ?
#
loop_
_entity_poly.entity_id
_entity_poly.type
_entity_poly.pdbx_seq_one_letter_code
_entity_poly.pdbx_strand_id
1 'polypeptide(L)' 'ARPIDPGGKADGNYLVAVDTVDAGVGETVLIVSGSSARMASGMKDCPVDAAIVGIIDAIEVSD' A
#
# COMPACT_ATOMS: atom_id res chain seq x y z
N ALA A 1 -4.28 -0.48 6.55
CA ALA A 1 -4.48 0.46 5.43
C ALA A 1 -5.95 0.50 5.00
N ARG A 2 -6.39 1.58 4.35
CA ARG A 2 -7.73 1.68 3.75
C ARG A 2 -7.56 2.29 2.36
N PRO A 3 -8.11 1.70 1.29
CA PRO A 3 -8.00 2.28 -0.04
C PRO A 3 -8.65 3.67 -0.08
N ILE A 4 -8.17 4.49 -1.00
CA ILE A 4 -8.67 5.84 -1.26
C ILE A 4 -8.94 5.97 -2.76
N ASP A 5 -9.91 6.80 -3.12
CA ASP A 5 -10.05 7.28 -4.49
C ASP A 5 -8.93 8.30 -4.83
N PRO A 6 -8.75 8.67 -6.11
CA PRO A 6 -7.76 9.68 -6.50
C PRO A 6 -7.94 11.05 -5.85
N GLY A 7 -9.12 11.35 -5.29
CA GLY A 7 -9.40 12.57 -4.52
C GLY A 7 -9.02 12.46 -3.04
N GLY A 8 -8.42 11.35 -2.60
CA GLY A 8 -8.01 11.13 -1.22
C GLY A 8 -9.14 10.68 -0.28
N LYS A 9 -10.35 10.45 -0.80
CA LYS A 9 -11.46 10.00 0.02
C LYS A 9 -11.40 8.49 0.17
N ALA A 10 -11.57 8.03 1.40
CA ALA A 10 -11.58 6.60 1.70
C ALA A 10 -12.65 5.85 0.90
N ASP A 11 -12.22 4.81 0.19
CA ASP A 11 -13.06 3.95 -0.65
C ASP A 11 -12.83 2.48 -0.29
N GLY A 12 -13.90 1.74 -0.06
CA GLY A 12 -13.83 0.32 0.34
C GLY A 12 -13.45 0.04 1.81
N ASN A 13 -13.09 -1.23 2.03
CA ASN A 13 -12.87 -1.84 3.34
C ASN A 13 -11.41 -1.74 3.80
N TYR A 14 -11.18 -1.94 5.09
CA TYR A 14 -9.83 -2.04 5.64
C TYR A 14 -9.07 -3.25 5.10
N LEU A 15 -7.76 -3.06 4.91
CA LEU A 15 -6.79 -4.07 4.52
C LEU A 15 -5.65 -4.10 5.54
N VAL A 16 -5.15 -5.30 5.85
CA VAL A 16 -3.89 -5.48 6.58
C VAL A 16 -2.79 -5.73 5.55
N ALA A 17 -1.69 -4.98 5.64
CA ALA A 17 -0.53 -5.13 4.77
C ALA A 17 0.74 -5.05 5.63
N VAL A 18 1.78 -5.80 5.24
CA VAL A 18 3.09 -5.69 5.89
C VAL A 18 3.71 -4.36 5.49
N ASP A 19 4.14 -3.59 6.48
CA ASP A 19 4.91 -2.39 6.23
C ASP A 19 6.38 -2.74 5.99
N THR A 20 6.88 -2.46 4.79
CA THR A 20 8.29 -2.67 4.42
C THR A 20 9.06 -1.37 4.23
N VAL A 21 8.39 -0.22 4.44
CA VAL A 21 8.94 1.12 4.19
C VAL A 21 8.90 2.04 5.41
N ASP A 22 8.35 1.56 6.54
CA ASP A 22 8.22 2.31 7.80
C ASP A 22 7.27 3.52 7.68
N ALA A 23 6.08 3.27 7.16
CA ALA A 23 5.04 4.27 6.98
C ALA A 23 4.35 4.64 8.30
N GLY A 24 4.22 5.94 8.54
CA GLY A 24 3.52 6.53 9.67
C GLY A 24 1.99 6.47 9.55
N VAL A 25 1.32 6.64 10.69
CA VAL A 25 -0.13 6.77 10.73
C VAL A 25 -0.56 8.06 10.01
N GLY A 26 -1.47 7.91 9.05
CA GLY A 26 -2.00 9.03 8.26
C GLY A 26 -1.28 9.26 6.94
N GLU A 27 -0.20 8.53 6.68
CA GLU A 27 0.48 8.58 5.38
C GLU A 27 -0.33 7.84 4.30
N THR A 28 -0.31 8.39 3.10
CA THR A 28 -0.82 7.73 1.91
C THR A 28 0.26 6.81 1.37
N VAL A 29 -0.08 5.56 1.09
CA VAL A 29 0.89 4.52 0.73
C VAL A 29 0.46 3.74 -0.50
N LEU A 30 1.44 3.21 -1.23
CA LEU A 30 1.23 2.26 -2.32
C LEU A 30 1.31 0.82 -1.80
N ILE A 31 0.30 0.02 -2.12
CA ILE A 31 0.21 -1.38 -1.71
C ILE A 31 0.17 -2.27 -2.93
N VAL A 32 0.98 -3.32 -2.92
CA VAL A 32 0.87 -4.45 -3.86
C VAL A 32 0.17 -5.62 -3.17
N SER A 33 -0.59 -6.41 -3.92
CA SER A 33 -1.31 -7.57 -3.40
C SER A 33 -1.06 -8.84 -4.20
N GLY A 34 -1.47 -9.98 -3.66
CA GLY A 34 -1.28 -11.30 -4.26
C GLY A 34 0.18 -11.75 -4.22
N SER A 35 0.60 -12.55 -5.20
CA SER A 35 1.97 -13.08 -5.26
C SER A 35 3.05 -12.00 -5.34
N SER A 36 2.72 -10.83 -5.90
CA SER A 36 3.62 -9.67 -5.99
C SER A 36 4.02 -9.13 -4.62
N ALA A 37 3.22 -9.33 -3.56
CA ALA A 37 3.60 -8.92 -2.22
C ALA A 37 4.89 -9.60 -1.72
N ARG A 38 5.18 -10.82 -2.16
CA ARG A 38 6.44 -11.51 -1.84
C ARG A 38 7.65 -10.92 -2.57
N MET A 39 7.44 -10.09 -3.59
CA MET A 39 8.53 -9.38 -4.26
C MET A 39 9.00 -8.14 -3.48
N ALA A 40 8.24 -7.71 -2.46
CA ALA A 40 8.66 -6.65 -1.56
C ALA A 40 9.92 -7.03 -0.78
N SER A 41 10.67 -6.02 -0.36
CA SER A 41 11.95 -6.21 0.34
C SER A 41 11.79 -7.11 1.57
N GLY A 42 12.58 -8.19 1.62
CA GLY A 42 12.55 -9.15 2.73
C GLY A 42 11.38 -10.13 2.74
N MET A 43 10.47 -10.11 1.76
CA MET A 43 9.21 -10.88 1.80
C MET A 43 9.18 -12.14 0.93
N LYS A 44 10.29 -12.50 0.27
CA LYS A 44 10.35 -13.58 -0.74
C LYS A 44 9.78 -14.92 -0.27
N ASP A 45 10.16 -15.34 0.93
CA ASP A 45 9.76 -16.63 1.51
C ASP A 45 8.66 -16.48 2.57
N CYS A 46 8.16 -15.25 2.77
CA CYS A 46 7.10 -14.96 3.72
C CYS A 46 5.72 -15.24 3.12
N PRO A 47 4.78 -15.84 3.87
CA PRO A 47 3.42 -16.08 3.40
C PRO A 47 2.57 -14.81 3.49
N VAL A 48 2.95 -13.77 2.73
CA VAL A 48 2.26 -12.48 2.67
C VAL A 48 1.54 -12.31 1.35
N ASP A 49 0.40 -11.62 1.39
CA ASP A 49 -0.45 -11.33 0.23
C ASP A 49 -0.75 -9.82 0.07
N ALA A 50 -0.24 -8.97 0.96
CA ALA A 50 -0.27 -7.52 0.84
C ALA A 50 0.97 -6.90 1.51
N ALA A 51 1.63 -5.99 0.80
CA ALA A 51 2.81 -5.28 1.30
C ALA A 51 2.78 -3.80 0.87
N ILE A 52 3.15 -2.92 1.78
CA ILE A 52 3.41 -1.51 1.48
C ILE A 52 4.77 -1.42 0.81
N VAL A 53 4.83 -0.79 -0.36
CA VAL A 53 6.05 -0.70 -1.19
C VAL A 53 6.52 0.75 -1.42
N GLY A 54 5.76 1.73 -0.94
CA GLY A 54 6.16 3.14 -1.03
C GLY A 54 5.18 4.07 -0.33
N ILE A 55 5.66 5.26 0.00
CA ILE A 55 4.89 6.40 0.50
C ILE A 55 4.60 7.32 -0.69
N ILE A 56 3.38 7.87 -0.77
CA ILE A 56 2.95 8.73 -1.86
C ILE A 56 3.17 10.20 -1.50
N ASP A 57 3.98 10.90 -2.29
CA ASP A 57 4.19 12.35 -2.14
C ASP A 57 3.05 13.17 -2.79
N ALA A 58 2.63 12.78 -3.99
CA ALA A 58 1.60 13.49 -4.76
C ALA A 58 0.81 12.54 -5.67
N ILE A 59 -0.44 12.90 -5.93
CA ILE A 59 -1.32 12.25 -6.90
C ILE A 59 -1.72 13.33 -7.91
N GLU A 60 -1.34 13.15 -9.17
CA GLU A 60 -1.71 14.03 -10.27
C GLU A 60 -2.75 13.35 -11.14
N VAL A 61 -3.91 13.98 -11.33
CA VAL A 61 -4.99 13.51 -12.18
C VAL A 61 -5.27 14.58 -13.22
N SER A 62 -5.21 14.21 -14.50
CA SER A 62 -5.66 15.05 -15.60
C SER A 62 -7.13 14.76 -15.89
N ASP A 63 -7.89 15.76 -16.31
CA ASP A 63 -9.26 15.60 -16.81
C ASP A 63 -9.32 14.76 -18.09
#